data_AF-T1AX70-F1
#
_entry.id   AF-T1AX70-F1
#
_cell.length_a   1.000
_cell.length_b   1.000
_cell.length_c   1.000
_cell.angle_alpha   90.00
_cell.angle_beta   90.00
_cell.angle_gamma   90.00
#
_symmetry.space_group_name_H-M   'P 1'
#
loop_
_entity.id
_entity.type
_entity.pdbx_description
1 polymer ?
#
loop_
_entity_poly.entity_id
_entity_poly.type
_entity_poly.pdbx_seq_one_letter_code
_entity_poly.pdbx_strand_id
1 'polypeptide(L)'
;MRRYFDALALSSAGLAAQATINDAAGINRKTADAYERLLVNLMILDLVPPWLPSRLARLVKSPKRYVVDPSLMATALRVDGAAVLRDGDLLGRLLETMVVAQLRPELTLSPARPRLHHLRQADGRHAVDLLVEMGGDRLVALEVKATAAPGPDDA
;
A
#
# COMPACT_ATOMS: atom_id res chain seq x y z
N MET A 1 -11.94 16.23 -5.95
CA MET A 1 -10.84 15.86 -5.04
C MET A 1 -11.27 14.96 -3.88
N ARG A 2 -12.15 15.40 -2.96
CA ARG A 2 -12.56 14.61 -1.77
C ARG A 2 -12.93 13.15 -2.07
N ARG A 3 -13.85 12.90 -3.00
CA ARG A 3 -14.26 11.52 -3.38
C ARG A 3 -13.11 10.65 -3.89
N TYR A 4 -12.12 11.26 -4.56
CA TYR A 4 -10.92 10.54 -5.00
C TYR A 4 -10.03 10.16 -3.82
N PHE A 5 -9.86 11.07 -2.85
CA PHE A 5 -9.14 10.74 -1.63
C PHE A 5 -9.86 9.67 -0.79
N ASP A 6 -11.20 9.74 -0.66
CA ASP A 6 -11.99 8.71 0.02
C ASP A 6 -11.81 7.33 -0.67
N ALA A 7 -11.80 7.28 -2.01
CA ALA A 7 -11.54 6.05 -2.77
C ALA A 7 -10.11 5.53 -2.61
N LEU A 8 -9.12 6.42 -2.54
CA LEU A 8 -7.73 6.07 -2.22
C LEU A 8 -7.58 5.52 -0.81
N ALA A 9 -8.23 6.15 0.18
CA ALA A 9 -8.23 5.67 1.56
C ALA A 9 -8.84 4.27 1.67
N LEU A 10 -9.94 4.01 0.97
CA LEU A 10 -10.59 2.70 0.94
C LEU A 10 -9.71 1.61 0.27
N SER A 11 -8.88 2.01 -0.68
CA SER A 11 -7.99 1.10 -1.44
C SER A 11 -6.53 1.11 -0.96
N SER A 12 -6.23 1.84 0.12
CA SER A 12 -4.89 1.89 0.73
C SER A 12 -4.45 0.49 1.15
N ALA A 13 -3.15 0.20 1.02
CA ALA A 13 -2.58 -1.14 1.22
C ALA A 13 -3.19 -2.23 0.29
N GLY A 14 -3.89 -1.81 -0.78
CA GLY A 14 -4.51 -2.70 -1.76
C GLY A 14 -3.96 -2.50 -3.18
N LEU A 15 -4.42 -3.36 -4.10
CA LEU A 15 -4.05 -3.32 -5.53
C LEU A 15 -5.26 -3.03 -6.43
N ALA A 16 -6.18 -2.19 -5.95
CA ALA A 16 -7.33 -1.76 -6.74
C ALA A 16 -6.85 -1.15 -8.07
N ALA A 17 -7.48 -1.57 -9.17
CA ALA A 17 -7.18 -1.02 -10.48
C ALA A 17 -7.50 0.48 -10.52
N GLN A 18 -6.72 1.27 -11.26
CA GLN A 18 -6.96 2.70 -11.41
C GLN A 18 -8.39 2.99 -11.87
N ALA A 19 -8.93 2.19 -12.80
CA ALA A 19 -10.30 2.33 -13.28
C ALA A 19 -11.31 2.24 -12.12
N THR A 20 -11.18 1.24 -11.24
CA THR A 20 -12.05 1.06 -10.07
C THR A 20 -12.01 2.28 -9.15
N ILE A 21 -10.83 2.86 -8.89
CA ILE A 21 -10.68 4.07 -8.06
C ILE A 21 -11.34 5.27 -8.75
N ASN A 22 -11.14 5.42 -10.05
CA ASN A 22 -11.72 6.50 -10.85
C ASN A 22 -13.25 6.44 -10.85
N ASP A 23 -13.81 5.24 -11.04
CA ASP A 23 -15.25 4.98 -11.08
C ASP A 23 -15.88 5.28 -9.72
N ALA A 24 -15.26 4.80 -8.63
CA ALA A 24 -15.70 5.10 -7.26
C ALA A 24 -15.69 6.60 -6.96
N ALA A 25 -14.72 7.34 -7.52
CA ALA A 25 -14.61 8.79 -7.36
C ALA A 25 -15.51 9.59 -8.32
N GLY A 26 -16.05 8.96 -9.37
CA GLY A 26 -16.84 9.61 -10.42
C GLY A 26 -16.03 10.59 -11.27
N ILE A 27 -14.77 10.30 -11.55
CA ILE A 27 -13.87 11.18 -12.32
C ILE A 27 -13.20 10.44 -13.48
N ASN A 28 -12.80 11.18 -14.51
CA ASN A 28 -12.02 10.61 -15.60
C ASN A 28 -10.54 10.39 -15.21
N ARG A 29 -9.84 9.58 -16.01
CA ARG A 29 -8.43 9.24 -15.79
C ARG A 29 -7.49 10.45 -15.75
N LYS A 30 -7.67 11.43 -16.66
CA LYS A 30 -6.81 12.62 -16.71
C LYS A 30 -6.88 13.41 -15.39
N THR A 31 -8.08 13.55 -14.83
CA THR A 31 -8.30 14.20 -13.54
C THR A 31 -7.73 13.37 -12.40
N ALA A 32 -7.92 12.04 -12.40
CA ALA A 32 -7.36 11.15 -11.40
C ALA A 32 -5.82 11.20 -11.38
N ASP A 33 -5.17 11.14 -12.54
CA ASP A 33 -3.71 11.21 -12.66
C ASP A 33 -3.16 12.56 -12.17
N ALA A 34 -3.91 13.66 -12.35
CA ALA A 34 -3.53 14.97 -11.84
C ALA A 34 -3.68 15.04 -10.31
N TYR A 35 -4.75 14.47 -9.76
CA TYR A 35 -4.99 14.41 -8.32
C TYR A 35 -4.00 13.49 -7.61
N GLU A 36 -3.68 12.33 -8.18
CA GLU A 36 -2.67 11.41 -7.64
C GLU A 36 -1.30 12.09 -7.56
N ARG A 37 -0.87 12.72 -8.66
CA ARG A 37 0.38 13.49 -8.69
C ARG A 37 0.40 14.60 -7.64
N LEU A 38 -0.71 15.32 -7.48
CA LEU A 38 -0.82 16.35 -6.45
C LEU A 38 -0.66 15.75 -5.04
N LEU A 39 -1.35 14.64 -4.73
CA LEU A 39 -1.27 14.01 -3.40
C LEU A 39 0.12 13.45 -3.10
N VAL A 40 0.80 12.88 -4.09
CA VAL A 40 2.19 12.43 -3.97
C VAL A 40 3.11 13.62 -3.68
N ASN A 41 2.99 14.71 -4.45
CA ASN A 41 3.80 15.91 -4.24
C ASN A 41 3.54 16.60 -2.89
N LEU A 42 2.32 16.47 -2.35
CA LEU A 42 1.95 16.96 -1.03
C LEU A 42 2.34 16.00 0.10
N MET A 43 2.97 14.86 -0.21
CA MET A 43 3.32 13.82 0.77
C MET A 43 2.09 13.31 1.54
N ILE A 44 0.94 13.20 0.87
CA ILE A 44 -0.32 12.63 1.41
C ILE A 44 -0.55 11.20 0.91
N LEU A 45 0.03 10.87 -0.25
CA LEU A 45 -0.06 9.54 -0.85
C LEU A 45 1.34 9.03 -1.21
N ASP A 46 1.58 7.77 -0.90
CA ASP A 46 2.76 7.02 -1.27
C ASP A 46 2.44 5.96 -2.31
N LEU A 47 3.38 5.75 -3.23
CA LEU A 47 3.32 4.69 -4.24
C LEU A 47 4.49 3.73 -4.03
N VAL A 48 4.19 2.53 -3.56
CA VAL A 48 5.19 1.46 -3.47
C VAL A 48 5.21 0.69 -4.78
N PRO A 49 6.32 0.70 -5.54
CA PRO A 49 6.40 0.01 -6.82
C PRO A 49 6.42 -1.51 -6.63
N PRO A 50 5.99 -2.29 -7.64
CA PRO A 50 6.21 -3.73 -7.63
C PRO A 50 7.70 -4.06 -7.72
N TRP A 51 8.12 -5.17 -7.12
CA TRP A 51 9.44 -5.76 -7.36
C TRP A 51 9.42 -6.53 -8.68
N LEU A 52 10.26 -6.14 -9.64
CA LEU A 52 10.27 -6.69 -11.00
C LEU A 52 11.70 -7.17 -11.36
N PRO A 53 12.09 -8.40 -11.00
CA PRO A 53 13.43 -8.92 -11.28
C PRO A 53 13.69 -9.06 -12.79
N SER A 54 12.61 -9.15 -13.56
CA SER A 54 12.61 -9.22 -15.01
C SER A 54 11.32 -8.59 -15.56
N ARG A 55 11.42 -7.91 -16.71
CA ARG A 55 10.25 -7.32 -17.40
C ARG A 55 9.26 -8.37 -17.92
N LEU A 56 9.70 -9.61 -18.06
CA LEU A 56 8.90 -10.76 -18.54
C LEU A 56 8.20 -11.51 -17.39
N ALA A 57 8.50 -11.20 -16.14
CA ALA A 57 7.86 -11.84 -15.00
C ALA A 57 6.34 -11.56 -15.02
N ARG A 58 5.54 -12.60 -14.79
CA ARG A 58 4.07 -12.53 -14.72
C ARG A 58 3.61 -11.97 -13.36
N LEU A 59 4.00 -10.73 -13.07
CA LEU A 59 3.71 -10.01 -11.83
C LEU A 59 2.74 -8.85 -12.09
N VAL A 60 2.00 -8.47 -11.05
CA VAL A 60 1.21 -7.23 -11.04
C VAL A 60 2.16 -6.04 -11.17
N LYS A 61 1.91 -5.17 -12.15
CA LYS A 61 2.80 -4.04 -12.49
C LYS A 61 2.36 -2.71 -11.87
N SER A 62 1.17 -2.64 -11.28
CA SER A 62 0.70 -1.43 -10.63
C SER A 62 1.40 -1.21 -9.30
N PRO A 63 1.70 0.04 -8.91
CA PRO A 63 2.13 0.32 -7.55
C PRO A 63 1.00 0.01 -6.55
N LYS A 64 1.38 -0.37 -5.33
CA LYS A 64 0.47 -0.37 -4.18
C LYS A 64 0.39 1.05 -3.65
N ARG A 65 -0.82 1.51 -3.31
CA ARG A 65 -1.07 2.88 -2.86
C ARG A 65 -1.21 2.90 -1.35
N TYR A 66 -0.58 3.86 -0.70
CA TYR A 66 -0.70 4.06 0.74
C TYR A 66 -1.05 5.51 1.04
N VAL A 67 -2.15 5.72 1.76
CA VAL A 67 -2.31 7.00 2.47
C VAL A 67 -1.19 7.08 3.49
N VAL A 68 -0.49 8.20 3.57
CA VAL A 68 0.77 8.27 4.32
C VAL A 68 0.64 8.05 5.82
N ASP A 69 -0.58 8.20 6.35
CA ASP A 69 -0.90 8.11 7.76
C ASP A 69 -2.21 7.33 7.97
N PRO A 70 -2.24 6.32 8.84
CA PRO A 70 -3.43 5.50 9.09
C PRO A 70 -4.59 6.30 9.71
N SER A 71 -4.33 7.37 10.46
CA SER A 71 -5.36 8.25 11.01
C SER A 71 -6.05 9.07 9.92
N LEU A 72 -5.32 9.50 8.87
CA LEU A 72 -5.91 10.15 7.71
C LEU A 72 -6.83 9.19 6.94
N MET A 73 -6.39 7.93 6.78
CA MET A 73 -7.21 6.87 6.19
C MET A 73 -8.49 6.64 7.01
N ALA A 74 -8.39 6.43 8.31
CA ALA A 74 -9.54 6.21 9.20
C ALA A 74 -10.51 7.40 9.20
N THR A 75 -9.98 8.63 9.21
CA THR A 75 -10.77 9.87 9.18
C THR A 75 -11.53 10.01 7.86
N ALA A 76 -10.89 9.73 6.73
CA ALA A 76 -11.53 9.76 5.40
C ALA A 76 -12.68 8.75 5.31
N LEU A 77 -12.46 7.56 5.88
CA LEU A 77 -13.45 6.48 5.93
C LEU A 77 -14.52 6.68 7.01
N ARG A 78 -14.36 7.67 7.90
CA ARG A 78 -15.27 7.97 9.02
C ARG A 78 -15.47 6.76 9.94
N VAL A 79 -14.40 6.03 10.20
CA VAL A 79 -14.39 4.87 11.09
C VAL A 79 -13.69 5.20 12.39
N ASP A 80 -14.19 4.65 13.50
CA ASP A 80 -13.53 4.66 14.79
C ASP A 80 -12.80 3.34 15.04
N GLY A 81 -12.07 3.25 16.16
CA GLY A 81 -11.33 2.04 16.50
C GLY A 81 -12.21 0.79 16.63
N ALA A 82 -13.45 0.93 17.12
CA ALA A 82 -14.38 -0.18 17.26
C ALA A 82 -14.90 -0.67 15.89
N ALA A 83 -15.09 0.22 14.92
CA ALA A 83 -15.42 -0.13 13.55
C ALA A 83 -14.25 -0.85 12.85
N VAL A 84 -13.02 -0.34 13.02
CA VAL A 84 -11.81 -0.97 12.47
C VAL A 84 -11.61 -2.38 13.02
N LEU A 85 -11.72 -2.58 14.34
CA LEU A 85 -11.51 -3.88 14.96
C LEU A 85 -12.57 -4.93 14.59
N ARG A 86 -13.74 -4.51 14.08
CA ARG A 86 -14.81 -5.41 13.61
C ARG A 86 -14.64 -5.84 12.16
N ASP A 87 -13.77 -5.16 11.41
CA ASP A 87 -13.51 -5.44 10.00
C ASP A 87 -12.03 -5.86 9.84
N GLY A 88 -11.79 -7.16 9.72
CA GLY A 88 -10.45 -7.72 9.63
C GLY A 88 -9.65 -7.26 8.40
N ASP A 89 -10.32 -7.01 7.27
CA ASP A 89 -9.65 -6.50 6.05
C ASP A 89 -9.23 -5.04 6.25
N LEU A 90 -10.12 -4.21 6.81
CA LEU A 90 -9.80 -2.82 7.14
C LEU A 90 -8.69 -2.72 8.19
N LEU A 91 -8.74 -3.54 9.25
CA LEU A 91 -7.70 -3.62 10.27
C LEU A 91 -6.34 -4.00 9.64
N GLY A 92 -6.31 -5.03 8.79
CA GLY A 92 -5.11 -5.44 8.07
C GLY A 92 -4.51 -4.31 7.23
N ARG A 93 -5.34 -3.64 6.43
CA ARG A 93 -4.90 -2.53 5.57
C ARG A 93 -4.40 -1.32 6.36
N LEU A 94 -5.05 -1.00 7.48
CA LEU A 94 -4.61 0.08 8.37
C LEU A 94 -3.28 -0.27 9.04
N LEU A 95 -3.12 -1.52 9.49
CA LEU A 95 -1.88 -2.01 10.09
C LEU A 95 -0.72 -1.98 9.08
N GLU A 96 -0.94 -2.49 7.86
CA GLU A 96 0.06 -2.42 6.79
C GLU A 96 0.42 -0.97 6.45
N THR A 97 -0.58 -0.09 6.36
CA THR A 97 -0.36 1.35 6.16
C THR A 97 0.47 1.97 7.28
N MET A 98 0.22 1.60 8.54
CA MET A 98 1.03 2.02 9.68
C MET A 98 2.48 1.53 9.56
N VAL A 99 2.69 0.26 9.23
CA VAL A 99 4.01 -0.34 9.04
C VAL A 99 4.80 0.41 7.96
N VAL A 100 4.19 0.69 6.81
CA VAL A 100 4.83 1.48 5.73
C VAL A 100 5.16 2.90 6.19
N ALA A 101 4.26 3.54 6.94
CA ALA A 101 4.50 4.87 7.49
C ALA A 101 5.72 4.90 8.43
N GLN A 102 5.95 3.84 9.21
CA GLN A 102 7.13 3.71 10.07
C GLN A 102 8.39 3.33 9.30
N LEU A 103 8.30 2.46 8.28
CA LEU A 103 9.46 2.06 7.48
C LEU A 103 10.01 3.19 6.62
N ARG A 104 9.16 4.07 6.08
CA ARG A 104 9.60 5.15 5.18
C ARG A 104 10.75 6.01 5.74
N PRO A 105 10.68 6.58 6.96
CA PRO A 105 11.80 7.33 7.52
C PRO A 105 13.03 6.45 7.72
N GLU A 106 12.88 5.21 8.20
CA GLU A 106 14.00 4.27 8.40
C GLU A 106 14.76 3.98 7.10
N LEU A 107 14.04 3.71 6.01
CA LEU A 107 14.64 3.47 4.69
C LEU A 107 15.35 4.71 4.15
N THR A 108 14.78 5.89 4.39
CA THR A 108 15.33 7.18 3.93
C THR A 108 16.61 7.55 4.69
N LEU A 109 16.64 7.30 6.00
CA LEU A 109 17.77 7.62 6.88
C LEU A 109 18.87 6.55 6.85
N SER A 110 18.56 5.34 6.37
CA SER A 110 19.51 4.25 6.28
C SER A 110 20.66 4.56 5.29
N PRO A 111 21.94 4.41 5.71
CA PRO A 111 23.09 4.57 4.82
C PRO A 111 23.08 3.59 3.63
N ALA A 112 22.42 2.44 3.78
CA ALA A 112 22.32 1.41 2.75
C ALA A 112 21.34 1.79 1.62
N ARG A 113 20.55 2.87 1.78
CA ARG A 113 19.54 3.35 0.82
C ARG A 113 18.65 2.22 0.24
N PRO A 114 18.06 1.39 1.10
CA PRO A 114 17.17 0.32 0.64
C PRO A 114 15.96 0.85 -0.11
N ARG A 115 15.39 0.01 -0.98
CA ARG A 115 14.19 0.33 -1.73
C ARG A 115 13.03 -0.55 -1.28
N LEU A 116 11.88 0.07 -1.06
CA LEU A 116 10.65 -0.63 -0.72
C LEU A 116 9.88 -1.00 -1.98
N HIS A 117 9.42 -2.24 -2.02
CA HIS A 117 8.61 -2.80 -3.08
C HIS A 117 7.44 -3.61 -2.51
N HIS A 118 6.52 -4.04 -3.36
CA HIS A 118 5.58 -5.13 -3.07
C HIS A 118 5.74 -6.25 -4.10
N LEU A 119 5.20 -7.43 -3.83
CA LEU A 119 5.17 -8.52 -4.81
C LEU A 119 3.76 -9.11 -4.87
N ARG A 120 3.21 -9.20 -6.08
CA ARG A 120 1.99 -9.98 -6.33
C ARG A 120 2.08 -10.67 -7.68
N GLN A 121 1.83 -11.98 -7.71
CA GLN A 121 1.70 -12.71 -8.96
C GLN A 121 0.40 -12.34 -9.69
N ALA A 122 0.42 -12.35 -11.03
CA ALA A 122 -0.73 -11.98 -11.84
C ALA A 122 -1.91 -12.96 -11.71
N ASP A 123 -1.65 -14.22 -11.33
CA ASP A 123 -2.68 -15.21 -11.02
C ASP A 123 -3.19 -15.14 -9.57
N GLY A 124 -2.66 -14.20 -8.78
CA GLY A 124 -3.07 -13.93 -7.42
C GLY A 124 -2.58 -14.94 -6.38
N ARG A 125 -1.84 -15.99 -6.77
CA ARG A 125 -1.47 -17.10 -5.88
C ARG A 125 -0.45 -16.73 -4.82
N HIS A 126 0.62 -16.03 -5.20
CA HIS A 126 1.64 -15.59 -4.24
C HIS A 126 1.65 -14.06 -4.13
N ALA A 127 1.73 -13.60 -2.88
CA ALA A 127 1.85 -12.21 -2.50
C ALA A 127 2.91 -12.07 -1.41
N VAL A 128 3.61 -10.94 -1.40
CA VAL A 128 4.38 -10.46 -0.26
C VAL A 128 4.00 -8.99 -0.10
N ASP A 129 3.53 -8.63 1.09
CA ASP A 129 3.03 -7.28 1.33
C ASP A 129 4.09 -6.21 1.05
N LEU A 130 5.30 -6.44 1.58
CA LEU A 130 6.44 -5.54 1.45
C LEU A 130 7.73 -6.32 1.21
N LEU A 131 8.58 -5.78 0.35
CA LEU A 131 9.88 -6.35 0.03
C LEU A 131 10.92 -5.23 0.04
N VAL A 132 11.93 -5.38 0.90
CA VAL A 132 13.02 -4.42 1.03
C VAL A 132 14.22 -4.94 0.25
N GLU A 133 14.55 -4.23 -0.83
CA GLU A 133 15.73 -4.50 -1.64
C GLU A 133 16.93 -3.72 -1.07
N MET A 134 17.93 -4.46 -0.61
CA MET A 134 19.19 -3.97 -0.08
C MET A 134 20.30 -4.12 -1.14
N GLY A 135 21.43 -3.45 -0.94
CA GLY A 135 22.60 -3.64 -1.80
C GLY A 135 23.10 -5.10 -1.83
N GLY A 136 23.52 -5.54 -3.03
CA GLY A 136 24.05 -6.87 -3.30
C GLY A 136 22.97 -7.95 -3.50
N ASP A 137 21.87 -7.61 -4.17
CA ASP A 137 20.73 -8.51 -4.47
C ASP A 137 20.08 -9.17 -3.24
N ARG A 138 20.26 -8.57 -2.06
CA ARG A 138 19.67 -9.06 -0.81
C ARG A 138 18.26 -8.52 -0.67
N LEU A 139 17.32 -9.43 -0.43
CA LEU A 139 15.92 -9.10 -0.25
C LEU A 139 15.47 -9.50 1.16
N VAL A 140 14.71 -8.61 1.79
CA VAL A 140 13.99 -8.91 3.02
C VAL A 140 12.50 -8.85 2.71
N ALA A 141 11.82 -9.99 2.84
CA ALA A 141 10.37 -10.05 2.75
C ALA A 141 9.76 -9.68 4.11
N LEU A 142 8.72 -8.86 4.09
CA LEU A 142 7.96 -8.46 5.27
C LEU A 142 6.48 -8.72 4.97
N GLU A 143 5.87 -9.54 5.81
CA GLU A 143 4.44 -9.88 5.77
C GLU A 143 3.76 -9.24 6.98
N VAL A 144 2.62 -8.59 6.78
CA VAL A 144 1.91 -7.90 7.86
C VAL A 144 0.64 -8.66 8.21
N LYS A 145 0.61 -9.26 9.41
CA LYS A 145 -0.55 -10.02 9.89
C LYS A 145 -1.29 -9.27 11.00
N ALA A 146 -2.58 -9.07 10.81
CA ALA A 146 -3.49 -8.58 11.85
C ALA A 146 -4.21 -9.76 12.51
N THR A 147 -3.50 -10.55 13.32
CA THR A 147 -4.05 -11.68 14.08
C THR A 147 -3.73 -11.55 15.56
N ALA A 148 -4.67 -11.96 16.41
CA ALA A 148 -4.46 -12.05 17.87
C ALA A 148 -3.83 -13.38 18.30
N ALA A 149 -3.70 -14.35 17.39
CA ALA A 149 -3.17 -15.69 17.65
C ALA A 149 -2.24 -16.12 16.51
N PRO A 150 -1.01 -15.57 16.43
CA PRO A 150 -0.07 -15.94 15.38
C PRO A 150 0.38 -17.40 15.53
N GLY A 151 0.44 -18.11 14.41
CA GLY A 151 0.91 -19.50 14.33
C GLY A 151 2.24 -19.63 13.57
N PRO A 152 2.81 -20.85 13.49
CA PRO A 152 4.04 -21.11 12.73
C PRO A 152 3.95 -20.74 11.24
N ASP A 153 2.75 -20.79 10.65
CA ASP A 153 2.51 -20.42 9.25
C ASP A 153 2.41 -18.89 9.04
N ASP A 154 2.46 -18.09 10.12
CA ASP A 154 2.48 -16.62 10.08
C ASP A 154 3.91 -16.04 10.20
N ALA A 155 4.93 -16.90 10.30
CA ALA A 155 6.35 -16.52 10.47
C ALA A 155 7.13 -16.46 9.17
#